data_AF-A0A2A1ZRP5-F1
#
_entry.id   AF-A0A2A1ZRP5-F1
#
_cell.length_a   1.000
_cell.length_b   1.000
_cell.length_c   1.000
_cell.angle_alpha   90.00
_cell.angle_beta   90.00
_cell.angle_gamma   90.00
#
_symmetry.space_group_name_H-M   'P 1'
#
loop_
_entity.id
_entity.type
_entity.pdbx_description
1 polymer ?
#
loop_
_entity_poly.entity_id
_entity_poly.type
_entity_poly.pdbx_seq_one_letter_code
_entity_poly.pdbx_strand_id
1 'polypeptide(L)'
;MKYFVECNNIFNKKDIYITSSIGEKIFKLKKNRLSNINNVSVYDSSNKLAYRMKVNPLKLKSRYVLTNRDKDVVFYINKSLIYIHDLFFNEKRYIIKGSMFKMKFLLYDYDSVVSTIRVKRVDSKRYFEISVKDELPDVFVLAMLFIAQAIRELI
;
A
#
# COMPACT_ATOMS: atom_id res chain seq x y z
N MET A 1 -14.01 4.67 -3.88
CA MET A 1 -12.93 5.66 -4.06
C MET A 1 -11.80 5.11 -4.94
N LYS A 2 -11.13 5.97 -5.73
CA LYS A 2 -10.01 5.58 -6.61
C LYS A 2 -8.79 6.46 -6.37
N TYR A 3 -7.62 5.84 -6.32
CA TYR A 3 -6.34 6.49 -6.12
C TYR A 3 -5.33 6.05 -7.17
N PHE A 4 -4.33 6.89 -7.40
CA PHE A 4 -3.33 6.71 -8.43
C PHE A 4 -1.94 6.94 -7.85
N VAL A 5 -1.02 6.04 -8.23
CA VAL A 5 0.41 6.16 -7.93
C VAL A 5 1.17 5.91 -9.22
N GLU A 6 1.93 6.90 -9.70
CA GLU A 6 2.71 6.75 -10.94
C GLU A 6 3.76 5.65 -10.80
N CYS A 7 3.76 4.65 -11.69
CA CYS A 7 4.69 3.51 -11.66
C CYS A 7 6.13 3.90 -11.99
N ASN A 8 6.33 4.94 -12.82
CA ASN A 8 7.64 5.29 -13.35
C ASN A 8 8.58 5.78 -12.24
N ASN A 9 9.66 5.03 -12.01
CA ASN A 9 10.72 5.37 -11.07
C ASN A 9 10.28 5.58 -9.61
N ILE A 10 9.26 4.86 -9.13
CA ILE A 10 8.94 4.75 -7.69
C ILE A 10 10.20 4.45 -6.84
N PHE A 11 11.20 3.77 -7.41
CA PHE A 11 12.46 3.41 -6.76
C PHE A 11 13.53 4.50 -6.73
N ASN A 12 13.54 5.38 -7.73
CA ASN A 12 14.52 6.47 -7.80
C ASN A 12 13.95 7.79 -7.26
N LYS A 13 12.64 7.84 -7.00
CA LYS A 13 12.01 8.99 -6.37
C LYS A 13 12.07 8.85 -4.85
N LYS A 14 12.66 9.87 -4.22
CA LYS A 14 12.66 10.05 -2.76
C LYS A 14 11.24 10.17 -2.20
N ASP A 15 10.37 10.80 -2.98
CA ASP A 15 8.98 11.10 -2.64
C ASP A 15 8.03 10.45 -3.65
N ILE A 16 7.05 9.70 -3.15
CA ILE A 16 5.97 9.08 -3.92
C ILE A 16 4.66 9.71 -3.49
N TYR A 17 3.82 10.07 -4.46
CA TYR A 17 2.52 10.68 -4.19
C TYR A 17 1.41 9.69 -4.51
N ILE A 18 0.45 9.61 -3.59
CA ILE A 18 -0.84 8.94 -3.81
C ILE A 18 -1.85 10.05 -4.05
N THR A 19 -2.45 10.06 -5.24
CA THR A 19 -3.44 11.07 -5.63
C THR A 19 -4.82 10.47 -5.80
N SER A 20 -5.87 11.25 -5.54
CA SER A 20 -7.25 10.88 -5.84
C SER A 20 -7.51 10.89 -7.36
N SER A 21 -8.71 10.48 -7.77
CA SER A 21 -9.14 10.54 -9.18
C SER A 21 -9.23 11.94 -9.77
N ILE A 22 -9.32 12.98 -8.92
CA ILE A 22 -9.34 14.39 -9.33
C ILE A 22 -7.96 15.05 -9.22
N GLY A 23 -6.91 14.29 -8.88
CA GLY A 23 -5.53 14.77 -8.83
C GLY A 23 -5.09 15.36 -7.48
N GLU A 24 -5.95 15.35 -6.47
CA GLU A 24 -5.59 15.81 -5.12
C GLU A 24 -4.60 14.85 -4.46
N LYS A 25 -3.59 15.40 -3.77
CA LYS A 25 -2.61 14.59 -3.03
C LYS A 25 -3.19 14.15 -1.70
N ILE A 26 -3.41 12.84 -1.56
CA ILE A 26 -3.91 12.22 -0.34
C ILE A 26 -2.76 11.92 0.60
N PHE A 27 -1.70 11.28 0.08
CA PHE A 27 -0.50 10.97 0.84
C PHE A 27 0.78 11.28 0.07
N LYS A 28 1.82 11.64 0.82
CA LYS A 28 3.22 11.64 0.35
C LYS A 28 4.02 10.62 1.14
N LEU A 29 4.61 9.64 0.45
CA LEU A 29 5.48 8.64 1.02
C LEU A 29 6.93 9.07 0.80
N LYS A 30 7.68 9.23 1.89
CA LYS A 30 9.10 9.56 1.86
C LYS A 30 9.92 8.35 2.30
N LYS A 31 10.79 7.87 1.42
CA LYS A 31 11.69 6.75 1.72
C LYS A 31 12.94 7.25 2.44
N ASN A 32 13.41 6.48 3.42
CA ASN A 32 14.67 6.76 4.09
C ASN A 32 15.89 6.33 3.24
N ARG A 33 15.74 5.28 2.42
CA ARG A 33 16.74 4.83 1.45
C ARG A 33 16.07 4.58 0.10
N LEU A 34 16.74 4.91 -0.99
CA LEU A 34 16.20 4.70 -2.34
C LEU A 34 16.08 3.20 -2.69
N SER A 35 17.02 2.39 -2.17
CA SER A 35 17.16 0.97 -2.52
C SER A 35 16.15 0.02 -1.87
N ASN A 36 15.37 0.46 -0.87
CA ASN A 36 14.34 -0.38 -0.26
C ASN A 36 13.20 0.45 0.37
N ILE A 37 12.05 -0.19 0.56
CA ILE A 37 10.90 0.41 1.25
C ILE A 37 10.95 0.26 2.78
N ASN A 38 12.14 0.09 3.35
CA ASN A 38 12.25 -0.04 4.80
C ASN A 38 12.06 1.34 5.45
N ASN A 39 11.17 1.39 6.45
CA ASN A 39 10.89 2.59 7.24
C ASN A 39 10.45 3.78 6.39
N VAL A 40 9.25 3.69 5.81
CA VAL A 40 8.66 4.77 5.02
C VAL A 40 7.87 5.71 5.93
N SER A 41 8.14 7.01 5.80
CA SER A 41 7.35 8.05 6.45
C SER A 41 6.21 8.47 5.54
N VAL A 42 4.99 8.51 6.07
CA VAL A 42 3.78 8.88 5.30
C VAL A 42 3.27 10.21 5.83
N TYR A 43 3.15 11.19 4.95
CA TYR A 43 2.64 12.52 5.24
C TYR A 43 1.24 12.68 4.65
N ASP A 44 0.37 13.37 5.37
CA ASP A 44 -0.98 13.74 4.90
C ASP A 44 -0.96 14.83 3.81
N SER A 45 -2.14 15.22 3.34
CA SER A 45 -2.33 16.29 2.36
C SER A 45 -1.81 17.65 2.83
N SER A 46 -1.78 17.88 4.15
CA SER A 46 -1.21 19.07 4.79
C SER A 46 0.30 18.95 5.04
N ASN A 47 0.95 17.91 4.49
CA ASN A 47 2.37 17.62 4.63
C ASN A 47 2.82 17.43 6.11
N LYS A 48 1.91 17.06 7.01
CA LYS A 48 2.24 16.65 8.38
C LYS A 48 2.45 15.13 8.42
N LEU A 49 3.44 14.67 9.18
CA LEU A 49 3.74 13.23 9.29
C LEU A 49 2.53 12.49 9.89
N ALA A 50 1.77 11.74 9.10
CA ALA A 50 0.58 11.04 9.56
C ALA A 50 0.89 9.64 10.08
N TYR A 51 1.76 8.90 9.37
CA TYR A 51 2.05 7.51 9.69
C TYR A 51 3.51 7.13 9.47
N ARG A 52 3.92 6.01 10.07
CA ARG A 52 5.19 5.33 9.79
C ARG A 52 4.92 3.88 9.41
N MET A 53 5.43 3.48 8.25
CA MET A 53 5.41 2.09 7.79
C MET A 53 6.75 1.43 8.12
N LYS A 54 6.72 0.41 8.98
CA LYS A 54 7.85 -0.45 9.28
C LYS A 54 7.74 -1.74 8.47
N VAL A 55 8.86 -2.15 7.87
CA VAL A 55 8.96 -3.41 7.14
C VAL A 55 9.90 -4.33 7.90
N ASN A 56 9.43 -5.50 8.31
CA ASN A 56 10.23 -6.49 9.04
C ASN A 56 10.65 -7.62 8.08
N PRO A 57 11.95 -7.86 7.87
CA PRO A 57 12.40 -8.89 6.93
C PRO A 57 12.21 -10.33 7.46
N LEU A 58 12.15 -10.52 8.78
CA LEU A 58 12.13 -11.83 9.45
C LEU A 58 10.70 -12.38 9.61
N LYS A 59 10.54 -13.70 9.49
CA LYS A 59 9.23 -14.41 9.55
C LYS A 59 8.51 -14.32 10.91
N LEU A 60 9.23 -14.06 12.00
CA LEU A 60 8.69 -14.03 13.37
C LEU A 60 7.89 -12.76 13.71
N LYS A 61 7.86 -11.77 12.81
CA LYS A 61 7.16 -10.49 13.01
C LYS A 61 6.28 -10.22 11.80
N SER A 62 5.21 -9.44 12.01
CA SER A 62 4.38 -8.94 10.91
C SER A 62 5.25 -8.23 9.87
N ARG A 63 5.07 -8.59 8.61
CA ARG A 63 5.92 -8.15 7.50
C ARG A 63 5.84 -6.64 7.30
N TYR A 64 4.64 -6.08 7.36
CA TYR A 64 4.38 -4.65 7.28
C TYR A 64 3.58 -4.22 8.50
N VAL A 65 3.97 -3.11 9.12
CA VAL A 65 3.25 -2.52 10.26
C VAL A 65 3.14 -1.02 10.04
N LEU A 66 1.92 -0.53 9.89
CA LEU A 66 1.64 0.91 9.86
C LEU A 66 1.30 1.38 11.27
N THR A 67 1.98 2.44 11.71
CA THR A 67 1.72 3.10 12.99
C THR A 67 1.33 4.56 12.79
N ASN A 68 0.46 5.09 13.65
CA ASN A 68 0.10 6.51 13.69
C ASN A 68 1.21 7.36 14.36
N ARG A 69 0.92 8.63 14.65
CA ARG A 69 1.85 9.56 15.34
C ARG A 69 2.19 9.08 16.75
N ASP A 70 1.19 8.54 17.45
CA ASP A 70 1.25 8.07 18.84
C ASP A 70 1.87 6.67 18.96
N LYS A 71 2.23 6.07 17.82
CA LYS A 71 2.81 4.72 17.66
C LYS A 71 1.82 3.58 17.82
N ASP A 72 0.52 3.85 17.86
CA ASP A 72 -0.51 2.83 17.79
C ASP A 72 -0.52 2.18 16.42
N VAL A 73 -0.77 0.87 16.41
CA VAL A 73 -0.86 0.10 15.17
C VAL A 73 -2.18 0.40 14.49
N VAL A 74 -2.10 0.95 13.28
CA VAL A 74 -3.27 1.20 12.43
C VAL A 74 -3.62 -0.07 11.66
N PHE A 75 -2.62 -0.69 11.03
CA PHE A 75 -2.77 -2.00 10.44
C PHE A 75 -1.44 -2.76 10.46
N TYR A 76 -1.52 -4.08 10.33
CA TYR A 76 -0.36 -4.90 10.03
C TYR A 76 -0.68 -5.99 9.01
N ILE A 77 0.35 -6.43 8.30
CA ILE A 77 0.24 -7.45 7.26
C ILE A 77 1.18 -8.59 7.61
N ASN A 78 0.63 -9.79 7.73
CA ASN A 78 1.36 -11.03 7.87
C ASN A 78 1.53 -11.69 6.50
N LYS A 79 2.71 -12.27 6.25
CA LYS A 79 2.93 -13.11 5.07
C LYS A 79 2.47 -14.52 5.39
N SER A 80 1.46 -15.01 4.68
CA SER A 80 0.93 -16.36 4.88
C SER A 80 1.49 -17.29 3.80
N LEU A 81 1.33 -16.94 2.52
CA LEU A 81 1.98 -17.58 1.36
C LEU A 81 2.61 -16.52 0.44
N ILE A 82 3.25 -16.92 -0.65
CA ILE A 82 3.97 -15.98 -1.54
C ILE A 82 3.05 -14.86 -2.06
N TYR A 83 1.78 -15.19 -2.37
CA TYR A 83 0.79 -14.24 -2.93
C TYR A 83 -0.47 -14.10 -2.07
N ILE A 84 -0.47 -14.69 -0.87
CA ILE A 84 -1.59 -14.61 0.07
C ILE A 84 -1.08 -13.99 1.35
N HIS A 85 -1.68 -12.86 1.72
CA HIS A 85 -1.32 -12.10 2.90
C HIS A 85 -2.55 -11.83 3.75
N ASP A 86 -2.38 -11.89 5.06
CA ASP A 86 -3.40 -11.47 6.01
C ASP A 86 -3.17 -10.02 6.40
N LEU A 87 -4.15 -9.15 6.14
CA LEU A 87 -4.19 -7.77 6.61
C LEU A 87 -5.10 -7.71 7.84
N PHE A 88 -4.62 -7.11 8.92
CA PHE A 88 -5.41 -6.85 10.11
C PHE A 88 -5.55 -5.35 10.32
N PHE A 89 -6.80 -4.89 10.48
CA PHE A 89 -7.17 -3.49 10.72
C PHE A 89 -8.32 -3.46 11.72
N ASN A 90 -8.19 -2.72 12.82
CA ASN A 90 -9.17 -2.68 13.92
C ASN A 90 -9.65 -4.09 14.35
N GLU A 91 -8.70 -5.00 14.60
CA GLU A 91 -8.93 -6.41 14.97
C GLU A 91 -9.66 -7.27 13.91
N LYS A 92 -10.13 -6.66 12.82
CA LYS A 92 -10.74 -7.37 11.68
C LYS A 92 -9.67 -7.88 10.73
N ARG A 93 -9.82 -9.14 10.31
CA ARG A 93 -8.95 -9.79 9.32
C ARG A 93 -9.51 -9.62 7.90
N TYR A 94 -8.62 -9.29 6.98
CA TYR A 94 -8.85 -9.25 5.54
C TYR A 94 -7.81 -10.12 4.83
N ILE A 95 -8.15 -10.63 3.65
CA ILE A 95 -7.26 -11.51 2.88
C ILE A 95 -6.84 -10.83 1.58
N ILE A 96 -5.54 -10.74 1.33
CA ILE A 96 -5.00 -10.18 0.09
C ILE A 96 -4.53 -11.33 -0.78
N LYS A 97 -5.08 -11.43 -1.99
CA LYS A 97 -4.71 -12.42 -3.00
C LYS A 97 -4.09 -11.73 -4.20
N GLY A 98 -2.89 -12.15 -4.58
CA GLY A 98 -2.17 -11.64 -5.74
C GLY A 98 -2.23 -12.57 -6.95
N SER A 99 -2.21 -11.97 -8.14
CA SER A 99 -1.96 -12.67 -9.40
C SER A 99 -0.67 -12.15 -10.04
N MET A 100 0.31 -13.06 -10.15
CA MET A 100 1.66 -12.76 -10.67
C MET A 100 1.63 -12.24 -12.12
N PHE A 101 0.73 -12.76 -12.96
CA PHE A 101 0.71 -12.46 -14.40
C PHE A 101 0.24 -11.03 -14.75
N LYS A 102 -0.51 -10.35 -13.86
CA LYS A 102 -1.15 -9.06 -14.20
C LYS A 102 -0.83 -7.92 -13.23
N MET A 103 0.07 -8.12 -12.25
CA MET A 103 0.29 -7.16 -11.15
C MET A 103 -1.04 -6.67 -10.58
N LYS A 104 -1.94 -7.63 -10.33
CA LYS A 104 -3.30 -7.40 -9.84
C LYS A 104 -3.41 -8.04 -8.46
N PHE A 105 -3.71 -7.21 -7.46
CA PHE A 105 -3.98 -7.69 -6.10
C PHE A 105 -5.40 -7.31 -5.69
N LEU A 106 -6.06 -8.24 -5.01
CA LEU A 106 -7.43 -8.12 -4.53
C LEU A 106 -7.41 -8.28 -3.02
N LEU A 107 -8.06 -7.36 -2.32
CA LEU A 107 -8.32 -7.43 -0.90
C LEU A 107 -9.75 -7.88 -0.67
N TYR A 108 -9.91 -8.92 0.13
CA TYR A 108 -11.16 -9.56 0.46
C TYR A 108 -11.54 -9.31 1.92
N ASP A 109 -12.79 -8.98 2.12
CA ASP A 109 -13.51 -9.08 3.38
C ASP A 109 -14.47 -10.28 3.24
N TYR A 110 -14.12 -11.41 3.86
CA TYR A 110 -14.71 -12.72 3.57
C TYR A 110 -14.69 -13.02 2.05
N ASP A 111 -15.85 -13.10 1.40
CA ASP A 111 -15.97 -13.38 -0.04
C ASP A 111 -16.10 -12.12 -0.90
N SER A 112 -16.21 -10.94 -0.27
CA SER A 112 -16.38 -9.67 -0.96
C SER A 112 -15.04 -8.99 -1.24
N VAL A 113 -14.81 -8.60 -2.49
CA VAL A 113 -13.67 -7.74 -2.84
C VAL A 113 -13.96 -6.32 -2.36
N VAL A 114 -13.10 -5.80 -1.49
CA VAL A 114 -13.25 -4.45 -0.90
C VAL A 114 -12.17 -3.47 -1.35
N SER A 115 -11.04 -3.97 -1.86
CA SER A 115 -10.06 -3.13 -2.53
C SER A 115 -9.33 -3.90 -3.64
N THR A 116 -8.90 -3.18 -4.66
CA THR A 116 -8.12 -3.73 -5.77
C THR A 116 -6.97 -2.80 -6.11
N ILE A 117 -5.84 -3.35 -6.53
CA ILE A 117 -4.79 -2.60 -7.21
C ILE A 117 -4.50 -3.28 -8.54
N ARG A 118 -4.33 -2.45 -9.58
CA ARG A 118 -3.98 -2.88 -10.92
C ARG A 118 -3.11 -1.85 -11.61
N VAL A 119 -2.34 -2.29 -12.60
CA VAL A 119 -1.62 -1.37 -13.48
C VAL A 119 -2.58 -0.84 -14.55
N LYS A 120 -2.61 0.47 -14.75
CA LYS A 120 -3.37 1.16 -15.80
C LYS A 120 -2.47 2.14 -16.54
N ARG A 121 -2.67 2.26 -17.86
CA ARG A 121 -1.99 3.25 -18.69
C ARG A 121 -2.92 4.44 -18.90
N VAL A 122 -2.42 5.66 -18.65
CA VAL A 122 -3.11 6.94 -18.89
C VAL A 122 -2.08 7.88 -19.52
N ASP A 123 -2.39 8.45 -20.69
CA ASP A 123 -1.53 9.40 -21.42
C ASP A 123 -0.05 8.98 -21.48
N SER A 124 0.18 7.76 -21.96
CA SER A 124 1.51 7.13 -22.05
C SER A 124 2.24 6.83 -20.73
N LYS A 125 1.71 7.26 -19.58
CA LYS A 125 2.22 6.93 -18.25
C LYS A 125 1.52 5.70 -17.68
N ARG A 126 2.25 4.94 -16.85
CA ARG A 126 1.70 3.80 -16.10
C ARG A 126 1.43 4.22 -14.67
N TYR A 127 0.29 3.81 -14.14
CA TYR A 127 -0.13 4.06 -12.77
C TYR A 127 -0.57 2.75 -12.12
N PHE A 128 -0.29 2.63 -10.83
CA PHE A 128 -1.07 1.77 -9.96
C PHE A 128 -2.39 2.48 -9.68
N GLU A 129 -3.48 1.97 -10.25
CA GLU A 129 -4.84 2.37 -9.88
C GLU A 129 -5.27 1.49 -8.71
N ILE A 130 -5.54 2.12 -7.56
CA ILE A 130 -6.03 1.46 -6.36
C ILE A 130 -7.49 1.88 -6.16
N SER A 131 -8.40 0.91 -6.18
CA SER A 131 -9.81 1.14 -5.85
C SER A 131 -10.09 0.64 -4.44
N VAL A 132 -10.74 1.44 -3.62
CA VAL A 132 -11.16 1.11 -2.24
C VAL A 132 -12.67 1.35 -2.17
N LYS A 133 -13.44 0.44 -1.56
CA LYS A 133 -14.88 0.67 -1.33
C LYS A 133 -15.10 1.93 -0.49
N ASP A 134 -16.19 2.65 -0.77
CA ASP A 134 -16.44 3.99 -0.18
C ASP A 134 -16.57 3.98 1.35
N GLU A 135 -16.98 2.85 1.93
CA GLU A 135 -17.10 2.64 3.38
C GLU A 135 -15.76 2.40 4.11
N LEU A 136 -14.66 2.18 3.37
CA LEU A 136 -13.36 1.90 3.96
C LEU A 136 -12.47 3.15 4.00
N PRO A 137 -11.64 3.30 5.04
CA PRO A 137 -10.77 4.46 5.17
C PRO A 137 -9.64 4.46 4.13
N ASP A 138 -9.22 5.66 3.72
CA ASP A 138 -8.14 5.91 2.76
C ASP A 138 -6.86 5.12 3.06
N VAL A 139 -6.57 4.83 4.33
CA VAL A 139 -5.38 4.10 4.77
C VAL A 139 -5.22 2.73 4.08
N PHE A 140 -6.31 2.11 3.60
CA PHE A 140 -6.28 0.87 2.83
C PHE A 140 -5.49 1.01 1.52
N VAL A 141 -5.40 2.22 0.96
CA VAL A 141 -4.54 2.51 -0.20
C VAL A 141 -3.07 2.21 0.09
N LEU A 142 -2.62 2.48 1.32
CA LEU A 142 -1.25 2.24 1.74
C LEU A 142 -0.98 0.73 1.82
N ALA A 143 -1.89 -0.04 2.44
CA ALA A 143 -1.76 -1.50 2.54
C ALA A 143 -1.61 -2.16 1.16
N MET A 144 -2.46 -1.77 0.21
CA MET A 144 -2.42 -2.29 -1.16
C MET A 144 -1.13 -1.92 -1.89
N LEU A 145 -0.68 -0.67 -1.74
CA LEU A 145 0.56 -0.20 -2.36
C LEU A 145 1.79 -0.95 -1.82
N PHE A 146 1.88 -1.11 -0.48
CA PHE A 146 3.02 -1.78 0.14
C PHE A 146 3.11 -3.26 -0.23
N ILE A 147 1.98 -3.96 -0.42
CA ILE A 147 2.00 -5.36 -0.89
C ILE A 147 2.38 -5.47 -2.36
N ALA A 148 1.82 -4.62 -3.22
CA ALA A 148 2.19 -4.64 -4.64
C ALA A 148 3.70 -4.38 -4.82
N GLN A 149 4.25 -3.53 -3.96
CA GLN A 149 5.68 -3.27 -3.89
C GLN A 149 6.47 -4.49 -3.36
N ALA A 150 6.02 -5.09 -2.26
CA ALA A 150 6.64 -6.27 -1.65
C ALA A 150 6.84 -7.42 -2.62
N ILE A 151 5.80 -7.72 -3.41
CA ILE A 151 5.78 -8.87 -4.31
C ILE A 151 6.66 -8.61 -5.53
N ARG A 152 6.75 -7.35 -5.98
CA ARG A 152 7.69 -6.96 -7.03
C ARG A 152 9.14 -7.17 -6.61
N GLU A 153 9.50 -6.97 -5.34
CA GLU A 153 10.87 -7.19 -4.84
C GLU A 153 11.24 -8.69 -4.71
N LEU A 154 10.26 -9.59 -4.81
CA LEU A 154 10.48 -11.04 -4.76
C LEU A 154 10.66 -11.68 -6.14
N ILE A 155 10.43 -10.93 -7.23
CA ILE A 155 10.54 -11.36 -8.64
C ILE A 155 11.77 -10.71 -9.24
#